data_AF-A0A817FFM2-F1
#
_entry.id   AF-A0A817FFM2-F1
#
_cell.length_a   1.000
_cell.length_b   1.000
_cell.length_c   1.000
_cell.angle_alpha   90.00
_cell.angle_beta   90.00
_cell.angle_gamma   90.00
#
_symmetry.space_group_name_H-M   'P 1'
#
loop_
_entity.id
_entity.type
_entity.pdbx_description
1 polymer ?
#
loop_
_entity_poly.entity_id
_entity_poly.type
_entity_poly.pdbx_seq_one_letter_code
_entity_poly.pdbx_strand_id
1 'polypeptide(L)'
;MSSFAFIFDIIFSCIITLIFLYRCGNYRRQHPITTGVVFIAWFFSVLMVFILPLDISLATYRDCSSNATTVKPILNGSIANKSSDDVCPRPWSYVNPHSYVVLWRIVYWTSQVLTWLILPLMQSFCETGEFSIKGKIKYAIKANLIFYGTLLIIFVILIIYVATKVTLNSSNFTVK
;
A
#
# COMPACT_ATOMS: atom_id res chain seq x y z
N MET A 1 -5.50 11.09 -23.15
CA MET A 1 -4.12 10.57 -23.25
C MET A 1 -3.56 10.14 -21.89
N SER A 2 -3.92 10.78 -20.78
CA SER A 2 -3.38 10.48 -19.46
C SER A 2 -3.72 9.10 -18.89
N SER A 3 -4.93 8.56 -19.13
CA SER A 3 -5.31 7.22 -18.65
C SER A 3 -4.45 6.10 -19.28
N PHE A 4 -3.90 6.31 -20.48
CA PHE A 4 -3.05 5.32 -21.14
C PHE A 4 -1.66 5.23 -20.49
N ALA A 5 -1.12 6.34 -19.97
CA ALA A 5 0.16 6.36 -19.28
C ALA A 5 0.10 5.49 -18.01
N PHE A 6 -0.96 5.64 -17.22
CA PHE A 6 -1.17 4.84 -16.02
C PHE A 6 -1.31 3.33 -16.33
N ILE A 7 -2.05 2.99 -17.39
CA ILE A 7 -2.19 1.58 -17.84
C ILE A 7 -0.84 1.04 -18.30
N PHE A 8 -0.07 1.85 -19.03
CA PHE A 8 1.28 1.48 -19.46
C PHE A 8 2.20 1.19 -18.27
N ASP A 9 2.17 2.02 -17.22
CA ASP A 9 2.95 1.80 -15.99
C ASP A 9 2.59 0.46 -15.32
N ILE A 10 1.30 0.11 -15.26
CA ILE A 10 0.85 -1.19 -14.73
C ILE A 10 1.36 -2.36 -15.57
N ILE A 11 1.20 -2.28 -16.89
CA ILE A 11 1.63 -3.34 -17.82
C ILE A 11 3.15 -3.50 -17.75
N PHE A 12 3.89 -2.40 -17.73
CA PHE A 12 5.34 -2.39 -17.62
C PHE A 12 5.81 -3.03 -16.31
N SER A 13 5.18 -2.66 -15.18
CA SER A 13 5.43 -3.30 -13.88
C SER A 13 5.16 -4.82 -13.93
N CYS A 14 4.03 -5.23 -14.53
CA CYS A 14 3.69 -6.64 -14.70
C CYS A 14 4.77 -7.40 -15.51
N ILE A 15 5.21 -6.84 -16.66
CA ILE A 15 6.26 -7.44 -17.49
C ILE A 15 7.57 -7.56 -16.72
N ILE A 16 8.01 -6.50 -16.03
CA ILE A 16 9.23 -6.53 -15.21
C ILE A 16 9.13 -7.68 -14.20
N THR A 17 8.02 -7.79 -13.50
CA THR A 17 7.85 -8.78 -12.44
C THR A 17 7.81 -10.21 -12.98
N LEU A 18 7.22 -10.42 -14.15
CA LEU A 18 7.28 -11.70 -14.87
C LEU A 18 8.71 -12.06 -15.30
N ILE A 19 9.48 -11.11 -15.83
CA ILE A 19 10.88 -11.32 -16.20
C ILE A 19 11.71 -11.69 -14.97
N PHE A 20 11.53 -10.96 -13.88
CA PHE A 20 12.19 -11.22 -12.61
C PHE A 20 11.83 -12.60 -12.07
N LEU A 21 10.55 -12.98 -12.10
CA LEU A 21 10.09 -14.31 -11.68
C LEU A 21 10.63 -15.42 -12.57
N TYR A 22 10.67 -15.21 -13.90
CA TYR A 22 11.21 -16.18 -14.86
C TYR A 22 12.73 -16.38 -14.67
N ARG A 23 13.46 -15.31 -14.40
CA ARG A 23 14.92 -15.35 -14.25
C ARG A 23 15.37 -15.88 -12.90
N CYS A 24 14.66 -15.53 -11.82
CA CYS A 24 15.03 -15.91 -10.46
C CYS A 24 14.28 -17.16 -9.96
N GLY A 25 13.11 -17.48 -10.52
CA GLY A 25 12.26 -18.57 -10.08
C GLY A 25 12.44 -19.84 -10.90
N ASN A 26 12.84 -20.94 -10.26
CA ASN A 26 12.88 -22.25 -10.91
C ASN A 26 11.48 -22.90 -10.88
N TYR A 27 10.60 -22.46 -11.80
CA TYR A 27 9.16 -22.78 -11.83
C TYR A 27 8.82 -24.27 -11.87
N ARG A 28 9.76 -25.14 -12.27
CA ARG A 28 9.55 -26.59 -12.35
C ARG A 28 9.69 -27.34 -11.03
N ARG A 29 10.37 -26.75 -10.04
CA ARG A 29 10.65 -27.41 -8.75
C ARG A 29 9.80 -26.85 -7.61
N GLN A 30 9.20 -25.67 -7.79
CA GLN A 30 8.51 -24.94 -6.74
C GLN A 30 6.99 -25.08 -6.85
N HIS A 31 6.30 -25.14 -5.71
CA HIS A 31 4.85 -25.21 -5.68
C HIS A 31 4.22 -23.95 -6.31
N PRO A 32 3.16 -24.10 -7.12
CA PRO A 32 2.56 -23.00 -7.85
C PRO A 32 1.97 -21.90 -6.94
N ILE A 33 1.52 -22.26 -5.73
CA ILE A 33 1.01 -21.31 -4.73
C ILE A 33 2.10 -20.32 -4.31
N THR A 34 3.32 -20.82 -4.06
CA THR A 34 4.46 -19.98 -3.67
C THR A 34 4.84 -19.04 -4.81
N THR A 35 4.84 -19.53 -6.05
CA THR A 35 5.10 -18.72 -7.25
C THR A 35 4.08 -17.59 -7.40
N GLY A 36 2.78 -17.87 -7.21
CA GLY A 36 1.73 -16.85 -7.29
C GLY A 36 1.85 -15.77 -6.22
N VAL A 37 2.20 -16.16 -4.99
CA VAL A 37 2.43 -15.21 -3.89
C VAL A 37 3.65 -14.32 -4.14
N VAL A 38 4.76 -14.90 -4.61
CA VAL A 38 5.98 -14.14 -4.92
C VAL A 38 5.71 -13.17 -6.07
N PHE A 39 4.96 -13.60 -7.09
CA PHE A 39 4.53 -12.72 -8.18
C PHE A 39 3.74 -11.52 -7.66
N ILE A 40 2.71 -11.74 -6.84
CA ILE A 40 1.90 -10.67 -6.25
C ILE A 40 2.78 -9.73 -5.42
N ALA A 41 3.67 -10.26 -4.59
CA ALA A 41 4.57 -9.48 -3.77
C ALA A 41 5.48 -8.57 -4.60
N TRP A 42 6.09 -9.13 -5.64
CA TRP A 42 7.02 -8.41 -6.49
C TRP A 42 6.29 -7.38 -7.36
N PHE A 43 5.09 -7.72 -7.83
CA PHE A 43 4.23 -6.80 -8.56
C PHE A 43 3.89 -5.54 -7.75
N PHE A 44 3.39 -5.70 -6.53
CA PHE A 44 3.07 -4.54 -5.69
C PHE A 44 4.32 -3.72 -5.31
N SER A 45 5.46 -4.37 -5.11
CA SER A 45 6.73 -3.67 -4.84
C SER A 45 7.17 -2.79 -6.00
N VAL A 46 7.19 -3.33 -7.23
CA VAL A 46 7.56 -2.57 -8.44
C VAL A 46 6.51 -1.52 -8.77
N LEU A 47 5.23 -1.81 -8.57
CA LEU A 47 4.13 -0.87 -8.82
C LEU A 47 4.23 0.38 -7.92
N MET A 48 4.66 0.24 -6.66
CA MET A 48 4.82 1.38 -5.74
C MET A 48 5.84 2.41 -6.24
N VAL A 49 6.87 1.99 -6.99
CA VAL A 49 7.87 2.90 -7.56
C VAL A 49 7.24 3.88 -8.56
N PHE A 50 6.17 3.48 -9.25
CA PHE A 50 5.43 4.33 -10.20
C PHE A 50 4.28 5.10 -9.53
N ILE A 51 3.65 4.52 -8.51
CA ILE A 51 2.56 5.17 -7.77
C ILE A 51 3.07 6.36 -6.97
N LEU A 52 4.26 6.29 -6.37
CA LEU A 52 4.75 7.36 -5.50
C LEU A 52 4.99 8.70 -6.25
N PRO A 53 5.65 8.74 -7.41
CA PRO A 53 5.77 9.98 -8.20
C PRO A 53 4.42 10.47 -8.72
N LEU A 54 3.52 9.55 -9.09
CA LEU A 54 2.15 9.88 -9.49
C LEU A 54 1.41 10.59 -8.35
N ASP A 55 1.53 10.07 -7.13
CA ASP A 55 0.92 10.63 -5.91
C ASP A 55 1.31 12.09 -5.69
N ILE A 56 2.62 12.36 -5.73
CA ILE A 56 3.19 13.69 -5.55
C ILE A 56 2.71 14.63 -6.67
N SER A 57 2.67 14.16 -7.92
CA SER A 57 2.21 14.96 -9.06
C SER A 57 0.71 15.31 -8.97
N LEU A 58 -0.11 14.41 -8.41
CA LEU A 58 -1.54 14.64 -8.23
C LEU A 58 -1.80 15.56 -7.04
N ALA A 59 -1.04 15.43 -5.95
CA ALA A 59 -1.11 16.32 -4.80
C ALA A 59 -0.79 17.77 -5.22
N THR A 60 0.35 17.98 -5.88
CA THR A 60 0.78 19.30 -6.37
C THR A 60 -0.21 19.91 -7.38
N TYR A 61 -0.77 19.10 -8.29
CA TYR A 61 -1.81 19.55 -9.20
C TYR A 61 -3.10 20.00 -8.47
N ARG A 62 -3.52 19.28 -7.42
CA ARG A 62 -4.70 19.63 -6.62
C ARG A 62 -4.48 20.91 -5.81
N ASP A 63 -3.30 21.08 -5.23
CA ASP A 63 -2.92 22.30 -4.51
C ASP A 63 -2.92 23.51 -5.45
N CYS A 64 -2.33 23.37 -6.65
CA CYS A 64 -2.36 24.40 -7.69
C CYS A 64 -3.81 24.76 -8.08
N SER A 65 -4.63 23.75 -8.38
CA SER A 65 -6.01 23.93 -8.83
C SER A 65 -6.88 24.61 -7.76
N SER A 66 -6.69 24.25 -6.48
CA SER A 66 -7.40 24.87 -5.35
C SER A 66 -6.97 26.32 -5.10
N ASN A 67 -5.69 26.65 -5.31
CA ASN A 67 -5.23 28.03 -5.17
C ASN A 67 -5.66 28.90 -6.36
N ALA A 68 -5.69 28.35 -7.57
CA ALA A 68 -6.09 29.07 -8.78
C ALA A 68 -7.55 29.56 -8.77
N THR A 69 -8.46 28.87 -8.06
CA THR A 69 -9.85 29.35 -7.86
C THR A 69 -9.93 30.52 -6.89
N THR A 70 -8.98 30.61 -5.95
CA THR A 70 -8.89 31.67 -4.94
C THR A 70 -8.18 32.91 -5.48
N VAL A 71 -7.29 32.76 -6.47
CA VAL A 71 -6.61 33.85 -7.22
C VAL A 71 -7.48 34.41 -8.37
N LYS A 72 -8.81 34.26 -8.26
CA LYS A 72 -9.77 35.13 -8.95
C LYS A 72 -10.13 36.44 -8.19
N PRO A 73 -9.22 37.20 -7.53
CA PRO A 73 -9.51 38.57 -7.15
C PRO A 73 -8.80 39.54 -8.11
N ILE A 74 -9.62 40.31 -8.82
CA ILE A 74 -9.34 41.72 -9.17
C ILE A 74 -8.02 41.94 -9.93
N LEU A 75 -7.96 41.50 -11.19
CA LEU A 75 -7.13 42.22 -12.16
C LEU A 75 -8.01 43.29 -12.80
N ASN A 76 -7.76 44.55 -12.47
CA ASN A 76 -8.34 45.67 -13.19
C ASN A 76 -8.03 45.52 -14.68
N GLY A 77 -9.05 45.21 -15.48
CA GLY A 77 -9.11 45.62 -16.88
C GLY A 77 -8.42 44.76 -17.94
N SER A 78 -8.10 43.49 -17.70
CA SER A 78 -7.94 42.56 -18.84
C SER A 78 -8.51 41.18 -18.56
N ILE A 79 -9.64 40.90 -19.20
CA ILE A 79 -10.27 39.57 -19.27
C ILE A 79 -9.40 38.73 -20.22
N ALA A 80 -8.23 38.29 -19.74
CA ALA A 80 -7.60 37.13 -20.31
C ALA A 80 -8.30 35.92 -19.69
N ASN A 81 -9.26 35.35 -20.41
CA ASN A 81 -9.80 34.02 -20.12
C ASN A 81 -8.69 32.98 -20.32
N LYS A 82 -7.68 32.98 -19.45
CA LYS A 82 -6.72 31.87 -19.38
C LYS A 82 -7.50 30.68 -18.88
N SER A 83 -7.52 29.63 -19.68
CA SER A 83 -8.21 28.40 -19.34
C SER A 83 -7.55 27.80 -18.10
N SER A 84 -8.31 27.10 -17.26
CA SER A 84 -7.79 26.47 -16.04
C SER A 84 -6.62 25.51 -16.32
N ASP A 85 -6.54 24.96 -17.54
CA ASP A 85 -5.45 24.10 -17.99
C ASP A 85 -4.15 24.88 -18.31
N ASP A 86 -4.20 26.21 -18.55
CA ASP A 86 -3.01 27.05 -18.80
C ASP A 86 -2.28 27.44 -17.50
N VAL A 87 -3.01 27.53 -16.38
CA VAL A 87 -2.46 27.93 -15.07
C VAL A 87 -1.92 26.71 -14.33
N CYS A 88 -2.65 25.59 -14.39
CA CYS A 88 -2.26 24.33 -13.77
C CYS A 88 -2.33 23.22 -14.82
N PRO A 89 -1.25 22.94 -15.57
CA PRO A 89 -1.27 21.89 -16.58
C PRO A 89 -1.45 20.53 -15.92
N ARG A 90 -2.27 19.68 -16.54
CA ARG A 90 -2.51 18.33 -16.03
C ARG A 90 -1.23 17.49 -16.15
N PRO A 91 -0.89 16.69 -15.13
CA PRO A 91 0.26 15.80 -15.21
C PRO A 91 0.06 14.75 -16.29
N TRP A 92 1.16 14.25 -16.85
CA TRP A 92 1.18 13.25 -17.92
C TRP A 92 0.32 12.02 -17.59
N SER A 93 0.40 11.54 -16.34
CA SER A 93 -0.36 10.41 -15.82
C SER A 93 -1.54 10.87 -14.95
N TYR A 94 -2.32 11.85 -15.40
CA TYR A 94 -3.53 12.27 -14.70
C TYR A 94 -4.58 11.16 -14.58
N VAL A 95 -4.92 10.80 -13.34
CA VAL A 95 -5.95 9.81 -12.96
C VAL A 95 -7.13 10.52 -12.31
N ASN A 96 -8.35 10.06 -12.59
CA ASN A 96 -9.56 10.57 -11.96
C ASN A 96 -9.51 10.36 -10.42
N PRO A 97 -9.86 11.37 -9.59
CA PRO A 97 -9.88 11.25 -8.12
C PRO A 97 -10.54 9.97 -7.58
N HIS A 98 -11.67 9.55 -8.15
CA HIS A 98 -12.35 8.32 -7.71
C HIS A 98 -11.48 7.07 -7.93
N SER A 99 -10.93 6.92 -9.15
CA SER A 99 -10.08 5.79 -9.52
C SER A 99 -8.80 5.74 -8.67
N TYR A 100 -8.22 6.91 -8.38
CA TYR A 100 -7.04 7.03 -7.53
C TYR A 100 -7.28 6.53 -6.10
N VAL A 101 -8.42 6.86 -5.48
CA VAL A 101 -8.77 6.37 -4.13
C VAL A 101 -8.99 4.85 -4.13
N VAL A 102 -9.65 4.32 -5.16
CA VAL A 102 -9.84 2.87 -5.31
C VAL A 102 -8.50 2.16 -5.46
N LEU A 103 -7.60 2.69 -6.28
CA LEU A 103 -6.25 2.17 -6.46
C LEU A 103 -5.49 2.12 -5.14
N TRP A 104 -5.44 3.24 -4.42
CA TRP A 104 -4.75 3.31 -3.13
C TRP A 104 -5.33 2.35 -2.11
N ARG A 105 -6.66 2.18 -2.11
CA ARG A 105 -7.33 1.18 -1.28
C ARG A 105 -6.89 -0.24 -1.61
N ILE A 106 -6.84 -0.59 -2.91
CA ILE A 106 -6.39 -1.92 -3.34
C ILE A 106 -4.95 -2.14 -2.88
N VAL A 107 -4.04 -1.23 -3.22
CA VAL A 107 -2.62 -1.32 -2.87
C VAL A 107 -2.41 -1.40 -1.36
N TYR A 108 -3.11 -0.56 -0.60
CA TYR A 108 -3.06 -0.60 0.86
C TYR A 108 -3.48 -1.97 1.41
N TRP A 109 -4.67 -2.45 1.06
CA TRP A 109 -5.19 -3.69 1.61
C TRP A 109 -4.38 -4.91 1.16
N THR A 110 -3.91 -4.94 -0.09
CA THR A 110 -3.07 -6.04 -0.57
C THR A 110 -1.72 -6.04 0.12
N SER A 111 -1.08 -4.88 0.32
CA SER A 111 0.16 -4.78 1.09
C SER A 111 -0.03 -5.21 2.55
N GLN A 112 -1.14 -4.85 3.19
CA GLN A 112 -1.40 -5.29 4.56
C GLN A 112 -1.58 -6.82 4.65
N VAL A 113 -2.40 -7.41 3.78
CA VAL A 113 -2.56 -8.86 3.73
C VAL A 113 -1.22 -9.54 3.43
N LEU A 114 -0.44 -8.98 2.51
CA LEU A 114 0.85 -9.55 2.14
C LEU A 114 1.81 -9.57 3.33
N THR A 115 1.94 -8.45 4.05
CA THR A 115 2.87 -8.32 5.18
C THR A 115 2.44 -9.12 6.40
N TRP A 116 1.16 -9.03 6.78
CA TRP A 116 0.69 -9.60 8.05
C TRP A 116 0.22 -11.04 7.95
N LEU A 117 -0.16 -11.50 6.76
CA LEU A 117 -0.67 -12.85 6.56
C LEU A 117 0.28 -13.67 5.70
N ILE A 118 0.64 -13.18 4.52
CA ILE A 118 1.30 -14.01 3.51
C ILE A 118 2.78 -14.25 3.80
N LEU A 119 3.55 -13.22 4.16
CA LEU A 119 4.96 -13.36 4.55
C LEU A 119 5.19 -14.38 5.69
N PRO A 120 4.52 -14.27 6.84
CA PRO A 120 4.72 -15.20 7.96
C PRO A 120 4.21 -16.62 7.62
N LEU A 121 3.14 -16.74 6.82
CA LEU A 121 2.69 -18.04 6.31
C LEU A 121 3.72 -18.68 5.37
N MET A 122 4.36 -17.90 4.51
CA MET A 122 5.37 -18.41 3.58
C MET A 122 6.62 -18.91 4.31
N GLN A 123 7.01 -18.26 5.40
CA GLN A 123 8.11 -18.73 6.25
C GLN A 123 7.79 -20.11 6.82
N SER A 124 6.65 -20.27 7.50
CA SER A 124 6.25 -21.58 8.05
C SER A 124 5.98 -22.64 6.98
N PHE A 125 5.47 -22.25 5.80
CA PHE A 125 5.21 -23.17 4.70
C PHE A 125 6.50 -23.81 4.15
N CYS A 126 7.58 -23.03 4.04
CA CYS A 126 8.88 -23.50 3.57
C CYS A 126 9.62 -24.35 4.61
N GLU A 127 9.41 -24.10 5.90
CA GLU A 127 10.05 -24.85 6.99
C GLU A 127 9.43 -26.24 7.21
N THR A 128 8.17 -26.44 6.82
CA THR A 128 7.50 -27.74 7.01
C THR A 128 7.99 -28.82 6.02
N GLY A 129 8.50 -29.93 6.57
CA GLY A 129 8.87 -31.14 5.81
C GLY A 129 7.69 -32.03 5.39
N GLU A 130 6.44 -31.54 5.49
CA GLU A 130 5.24 -32.34 5.23
C GLU A 130 5.00 -32.52 3.72
N PHE A 131 4.57 -33.70 3.25
CA PHE A 131 4.42 -33.93 1.80
C PHE A 131 3.10 -33.43 1.21
N SER A 132 2.10 -33.10 2.05
CA SER A 132 0.76 -32.67 1.63
C SER A 132 0.56 -31.16 1.78
N ILE A 133 0.08 -30.49 0.72
CA ILE A 133 -0.18 -29.04 0.68
C ILE A 133 -1.19 -28.62 1.76
N LYS A 134 -2.23 -29.42 1.98
CA LYS A 134 -3.27 -29.14 2.97
C LYS A 134 -2.71 -29.16 4.40
N GLY A 135 -1.79 -30.08 4.66
CA GLY A 135 -1.07 -30.19 5.93
C GLY A 135 -0.21 -28.96 6.18
N LYS A 136 0.64 -28.61 5.19
CA LYS A 136 1.51 -27.42 5.26
C LYS A 136 0.76 -26.14 5.56
N ILE A 137 -0.36 -25.88 4.86
CA ILE A 137 -1.16 -24.67 5.06
C ILE A 137 -1.82 -24.69 6.46
N LYS A 138 -2.40 -25.82 6.88
CA LYS A 138 -3.03 -25.94 8.20
C LYS A 138 -2.01 -25.72 9.33
N TYR A 139 -0.82 -26.28 9.19
CA TYR A 139 0.27 -26.09 10.14
C TYR A 139 0.73 -24.62 10.16
N ALA A 140 1.02 -24.04 8.99
CA ALA A 140 1.46 -22.66 8.87
C ALA A 140 0.45 -21.68 9.48
N ILE A 141 -0.85 -21.87 9.26
CA ILE A 141 -1.90 -21.05 9.87
C ILE A 141 -1.90 -21.20 11.38
N LYS A 142 -1.83 -22.43 11.90
CA LYS A 142 -1.85 -22.68 13.35
C LYS A 142 -0.63 -22.04 14.04
N ALA A 143 0.55 -22.20 13.47
CA ALA A 143 1.79 -21.63 14.02
C ALA A 143 1.72 -20.10 14.08
N ASN A 144 1.30 -19.46 12.98
CA ASN A 144 1.16 -18.02 12.92
C ASN A 144 0.05 -17.50 13.85
N LEU A 145 -1.09 -18.18 13.94
CA LEU A 145 -2.17 -17.80 14.84
C LEU A 145 -1.73 -17.82 16.31
N ILE A 146 -0.94 -18.82 16.72
CA ILE A 146 -0.39 -18.88 18.07
C ILE A 146 0.56 -17.70 18.32
N PHE A 147 1.48 -17.43 17.40
CA PHE A 147 2.44 -16.33 17.53
C PHE A 147 1.78 -14.95 17.58
N TYR A 148 0.85 -14.67 16.66
CA TYR A 148 0.10 -13.40 16.68
C TYR A 148 -0.81 -13.31 17.90
N GLY A 149 -1.39 -14.42 18.33
CA GLY A 149 -2.19 -14.49 19.56
C GLY A 149 -1.40 -14.11 20.80
N THR A 150 -0.17 -14.63 20.96
CA THR A 150 0.66 -14.30 22.13
C THR A 150 1.12 -12.84 22.11
N LEU A 151 1.50 -12.31 20.95
CA LEU A 151 1.85 -10.89 20.80
C LEU A 151 0.68 -9.97 21.18
N LEU A 152 -0.54 -10.31 20.76
CA LEU A 152 -1.73 -9.53 21.08
C LEU A 152 -2.01 -9.51 22.59
N ILE A 153 -1.86 -10.66 23.26
CA ILE A 153 -2.03 -10.74 24.73
C ILE A 153 -1.02 -9.83 25.44
N ILE A 154 0.26 -9.88 25.05
CA ILE A 154 1.31 -9.02 25.63
C ILE A 154 0.98 -7.54 25.40
N PHE A 155 0.55 -7.18 24.19
CA PHE A 155 0.17 -5.81 23.85
C PHE A 155 -1.01 -5.30 24.70
N VAL A 156 -2.04 -6.12 24.91
CA VAL A 156 -3.18 -5.77 25.77
C VAL A 156 -2.74 -5.55 27.23
N ILE A 157 -1.87 -6.40 27.77
CA ILE A 157 -1.32 -6.24 29.13
C ILE A 157 -0.55 -4.92 29.25
N LEU A 158 0.26 -4.57 28.24
CA LEU A 158 1.00 -3.30 28.21
C LEU A 158 0.05 -2.09 28.16
N ILE A 159 -1.03 -2.16 27.38
CA ILE A 159 -2.05 -1.10 27.35
C ILE A 159 -2.68 -0.91 28.74
N ILE A 160 -3.05 -2.00 29.42
CA ILE A 160 -3.64 -1.93 30.77
C ILE A 160 -2.63 -1.32 31.76
N TYR A 161 -1.37 -1.72 31.69
CA TYR A 161 -0.30 -1.15 32.52
C TYR A 161 -0.13 0.36 32.29
N VAL A 162 -0.09 0.80 31.03
CA VAL A 162 0.03 2.23 30.70
C VAL A 162 -1.21 3.00 31.14
N ALA A 163 -2.42 2.48 30.90
CA ALA A 163 -3.68 3.13 31.27
C ALA A 163 -3.80 3.32 32.79
N THR A 164 -3.43 2.31 33.58
CA THR A 164 -3.41 2.42 35.05
C THR A 164 -2.38 3.42 35.53
N LYS A 165 -1.15 3.40 34.97
CA LYS A 165 -0.11 4.39 35.31
C LYS A 165 -0.50 5.84 34.97
N VAL A 166 -1.11 6.06 33.81
CA VAL A 166 -1.60 7.39 33.39
C VAL A 166 -2.68 7.90 34.34
N THR A 167 -3.63 7.03 34.69
CA THR A 167 -4.72 7.37 35.62
C THR A 167 -4.21 7.68 37.03
N LEU A 168 -3.19 6.95 37.49
CA LEU A 168 -2.55 7.21 38.79
C LEU A 168 -1.71 8.50 38.79
N ASN A 169 -1.13 8.89 37.65
CA ASN A 169 -0.38 10.14 37.56
C ASN A 169 -1.32 11.36 37.52
N SER A 170 -2.43 11.28 36.77
CA SER A 170 -3.39 12.39 36.68
C SER A 170 -4.09 12.67 38.02
N SER A 171 -4.38 11.66 38.83
CA SER A 171 -4.97 11.84 40.16
C SER A 171 -4.03 12.50 41.17
N ASN A 172 -2.71 12.40 40.99
CA ASN A 172 -1.73 13.08 41.86
C ASN A 172 -1.63 14.60 41.57
N PHE A 173 -2.03 15.08 40.39
CA PHE A 173 -1.97 16.51 40.04
C PHE A 173 -3.18 17.32 40.55
N THR A 174 -4.30 16.68 40.89
CA THR A 174 -5.52 17.36 41.36
C THR A 174 -5.61 17.57 42.88
N VAL A 175 -4.61 17.14 43.66
CA VAL A 175 -4.63 17.20 45.14
C VAL A 175 -3.71 18.31 45.71
N LYS A 176 -3.41 19.35 44.94
CA LYS A 176 -2.70 20.55 45.41
C LYS A 176 -3.50 21.80 45.10
#